data_AF-A0A837B586-F1
#
_entry.id   AF-A0A837B586-F1
#
_cell.length_a   1.000
_cell.length_b   1.000
_cell.length_c   1.000
_cell.angle_alpha   90.00
_cell.angle_beta   90.00
_cell.angle_gamma   90.00
#
_symmetry.space_group_name_H-M   'P 1'
#
loop_
_entity.id
_entity.type
_entity.pdbx_description
1 polymer ?
#
loop_
_entity_poly.entity_id
_entity_poly.type
_entity_poly.pdbx_seq_one_letter_code
_entity_poly.pdbx_strand_id
1 'polypeptide(L)'
;MTTPETLYRTPSHPHRWVGLLALAQAAVAVLWWHLGWAWGLFALLLSHALFVVPVFLPRARLYAPVLARLPGRMPHVWLTIDDGPSDDTPAILDLLDAYDAKATFFVVGARAEQRPELVREMVRRG
;
A
#
# COMPACT_ATOMS: atom_id res chain seq x y z
N MET A 1 -16.41 4.44 15.79
CA MET A 1 -15.86 5.81 15.88
C MET A 1 -14.36 5.70 15.62
N THR A 2 -13.90 6.17 14.47
CA THR A 2 -12.47 6.31 14.17
C THR A 2 -11.93 7.49 14.99
N THR A 3 -11.01 7.23 15.93
CA THR A 3 -10.29 8.28 16.67
C THR A 3 -8.99 8.64 15.94
N PRO A 4 -8.43 9.87 16.13
CA PRO A 4 -7.19 10.32 15.48
C PRO A 4 -5.99 9.36 15.65
N GLU A 5 -6.00 8.59 16.74
CA GLU A 5 -5.02 7.54 17.07
C GLU A 5 -5.00 6.38 16.05
N THR A 6 -6.06 6.23 15.24
CA THR A 6 -6.19 5.16 14.24
C THR A 6 -5.58 5.50 12.87
N LEU A 7 -5.18 6.77 12.64
CA LEU A 7 -4.66 7.24 11.33
C LEU A 7 -3.14 7.05 11.14
N TYR A 8 -2.41 6.63 12.18
CA TYR A 8 -0.98 6.33 12.11
C TYR A 8 -0.63 5.06 12.89
N ARG A 9 -1.11 3.88 12.46
CA ARG A 9 -0.47 2.64 12.88
C ARG A 9 0.73 2.38 11.99
N THR A 10 1.86 3.02 12.30
CA THR A 10 3.15 2.44 11.94
C THR A 10 3.14 0.97 12.40
N PRO A 11 3.45 0.00 11.52
CA PRO A 11 3.48 -1.40 11.91
C PRO A 11 4.42 -1.53 13.11
N SER A 12 3.99 -2.16 14.20
CA SER A 12 4.86 -2.34 15.37
C SER A 12 6.07 -3.21 15.05
N HIS A 13 5.98 -4.03 13.99
CA HIS A 13 7.09 -4.86 13.51
C HIS A 13 7.10 -4.97 11.98
N PRO A 14 7.54 -3.92 11.26
CA PRO A 14 7.50 -3.86 9.80
C PRO A 14 8.43 -4.87 9.12
N HIS A 15 9.38 -5.43 9.86
CA HIS A 15 10.41 -6.35 9.37
C HIS A 15 10.19 -7.81 9.79
N ARG A 16 9.03 -8.18 10.38
CA ARG A 16 8.74 -9.58 10.77
C ARG A 16 8.88 -10.57 9.61
N TRP A 17 8.53 -10.14 8.41
CA TRP A 17 8.66 -10.94 7.20
C TRP A 17 10.11 -11.34 6.90
N VAL A 18 11.11 -10.56 7.33
CA VAL A 18 12.54 -10.89 7.17
C VAL A 18 12.90 -12.12 7.98
N GLY A 19 12.44 -12.18 9.24
CA GLY A 19 12.63 -13.37 10.08
C GLY A 19 11.93 -14.60 9.52
N LEU A 20 10.70 -14.44 9.01
CA LEU A 20 9.98 -15.51 8.33
C LEU A 20 10.69 -15.98 7.06
N LEU A 21 11.27 -15.05 6.28
CA LEU A 21 12.05 -15.38 5.10
C LEU A 21 13.32 -16.15 5.47
N ALA A 22 14.05 -15.70 6.49
CA ALA A 22 15.25 -16.39 6.98
C ALA A 22 14.93 -17.83 7.45
N LEU A 23 13.84 -18.00 8.20
CA LEU A 23 13.36 -19.32 8.62
C LEU A 23 12.96 -20.19 7.42
N ALA A 24 12.29 -19.61 6.43
CA ALA A 24 11.93 -20.32 5.20
C ALA A 24 13.18 -20.77 4.42
N GLN A 25 14.20 -19.93 4.30
CA GLN A 25 15.45 -20.30 3.63
C GLN A 25 16.24 -21.37 4.40
N ALA A 26 16.24 -21.32 5.72
CA ALA A 26 16.81 -22.39 6.55
C ALA A 26 16.09 -23.72 6.32
N ALA A 27 14.75 -23.72 6.26
CA ALA A 27 13.96 -24.91 5.96
C ALA A 27 14.25 -25.45 4.54
N VAL A 28 14.37 -24.57 3.55
CA VAL A 28 14.77 -24.95 2.17
C VAL A 28 16.14 -25.64 2.19
N ALA A 29 17.13 -25.07 2.89
CA ALA A 29 18.47 -25.65 2.99
C ALA A 29 18.46 -27.05 3.65
N VAL A 30 17.68 -27.23 4.72
CA VAL A 30 17.51 -28.53 5.40
C VAL A 30 16.86 -29.55 4.46
N LEU A 31 15.77 -29.18 3.76
CA LEU A 31 15.11 -30.07 2.80
C LEU A 31 16.04 -30.43 1.65
N TRP A 32 16.82 -29.48 1.16
CA TRP A 32 17.81 -29.72 0.11
C TRP A 32 18.89 -30.70 0.57
N TRP A 33 19.39 -30.55 1.81
CA TRP A 33 20.41 -31.43 2.37
C TRP A 33 19.91 -32.86 2.59
N HIS A 34 18.70 -33.03 3.12
CA HIS A 34 18.19 -34.35 3.51
C HIS A 34 17.42 -35.09 2.41
N LEU A 35 16.72 -34.38 1.53
CA LEU A 35 15.85 -34.96 0.50
C LEU A 35 16.38 -34.76 -0.92
N GLY A 36 17.50 -34.05 -1.07
CA GLY A 36 18.16 -33.81 -2.34
C GLY A 36 17.57 -32.64 -3.14
N TRP A 37 18.18 -32.39 -4.29
CA TRP A 37 17.97 -31.17 -5.08
C TRP A 37 16.54 -31.01 -5.64
N ALA A 38 15.84 -32.11 -5.95
CA ALA A 38 14.49 -32.02 -6.51
C ALA A 38 13.50 -31.42 -5.48
N TRP A 39 13.52 -31.94 -4.25
CA TRP A 39 12.72 -31.41 -3.14
C TRP A 39 13.20 -30.04 -2.68
N GLY A 40 14.52 -29.82 -2.67
CA GLY A 40 15.11 -28.52 -2.37
C GLY A 40 14.66 -27.43 -3.36
N LEU A 41 14.68 -27.72 -4.67
CA LEU A 41 14.25 -26.77 -5.71
C LEU A 41 12.74 -26.49 -5.60
N PHE A 42 11.92 -27.52 -5.39
CA PHE A 42 10.49 -27.33 -5.17
C PHE A 42 10.23 -26.42 -3.94
N ALA A 43 10.91 -26.70 -2.82
CA ALA A 43 10.79 -25.89 -1.60
C ALA A 43 11.27 -24.45 -1.83
N LEU A 44 12.35 -24.25 -2.59
CA LEU A 44 12.87 -22.94 -2.95
C LEU A 44 11.83 -22.15 -3.75
N LEU A 45 11.26 -22.75 -4.80
CA LEU A 45 10.25 -22.12 -5.64
C LEU A 45 8.99 -21.79 -4.85
N LEU A 46 8.52 -22.71 -4.00
CA LEU A 46 7.38 -22.49 -3.13
C LEU A 46 7.66 -21.35 -2.13
N SER A 47 8.83 -21.34 -1.51
CA SER A 47 9.24 -20.25 -0.62
C SER A 47 9.25 -18.92 -1.37
N HIS A 48 9.81 -18.84 -2.58
CA HIS A 48 9.82 -17.60 -3.35
C HIS A 48 8.41 -17.16 -3.71
N ALA A 49 7.55 -18.08 -4.16
CA ALA A 49 6.16 -17.78 -4.48
C ALA A 49 5.41 -17.19 -3.27
N LEU A 50 5.63 -17.72 -2.06
CA LEU A 50 5.00 -17.23 -0.82
C LEU A 50 5.36 -15.78 -0.48
N PHE A 51 6.52 -15.27 -0.91
CA PHE A 51 6.91 -13.87 -0.69
C PHE A 51 6.66 -13.01 -1.93
N VAL A 52 6.85 -13.52 -3.14
CA VAL A 52 6.68 -12.74 -4.37
C VAL A 52 5.21 -12.52 -4.73
N VAL A 53 4.36 -13.55 -4.65
CA VAL A 53 2.94 -13.42 -5.05
C VAL A 53 2.20 -12.34 -4.24
N PRO A 54 2.37 -12.24 -2.90
CA PRO A 54 1.73 -11.17 -2.12
C PRO A 54 2.06 -9.75 -2.56
N VAL A 55 3.21 -9.49 -3.20
CA VAL A 55 3.56 -8.15 -3.73
C VAL A 55 2.55 -7.70 -4.79
N PHE A 56 1.99 -8.63 -5.55
CA PHE A 56 1.06 -8.36 -6.64
C PHE A 56 -0.41 -8.42 -6.21
N LEU A 57 -0.69 -8.74 -4.94
CA LEU A 57 -2.05 -8.85 -4.42
C LEU A 57 -2.41 -7.57 -3.64
N PRO A 58 -3.34 -6.72 -4.12
CA PRO A 58 -3.65 -5.41 -3.52
C PRO A 58 -4.14 -5.45 -2.06
N ARG A 59 -4.49 -6.64 -1.54
CA ARG A 59 -4.99 -6.83 -0.16
C ARG A 59 -4.07 -7.69 0.69
N ALA A 60 -2.88 -8.05 0.20
CA ALA A 60 -1.93 -8.80 0.98
C ALA A 60 -1.43 -7.97 2.16
N ARG A 61 -1.39 -8.61 3.34
CA ARG A 61 -0.97 -7.96 4.60
C ARG A 61 0.36 -8.50 5.14
N LEU A 62 1.11 -9.20 4.29
CA LEU A 62 2.36 -9.87 4.67
C LEU A 62 3.44 -8.86 5.08
N TYR A 63 3.55 -7.76 4.31
CA TYR A 63 4.60 -6.75 4.49
C TYR A 63 4.17 -5.58 5.35
N ALA A 64 2.91 -5.15 5.21
CA ALA A 64 2.36 -4.03 5.93
C ALA A 64 0.84 -4.20 6.11
N PRO A 65 0.24 -3.53 7.10
CA PRO A 65 -1.20 -3.34 7.13
C PRO A 65 -1.66 -2.63 5.86
N VAL A 66 -2.73 -3.15 5.24
CA VAL A 66 -3.35 -2.52 4.06
C VAL A 66 -4.78 -2.15 4.40
N LEU A 67 -5.11 -0.86 4.21
CA LEU A 67 -6.46 -0.35 4.36
C LEU A 67 -7.17 -0.38 3.01
N ALA A 68 -7.78 -1.51 2.68
CA ALA A 68 -8.54 -1.67 1.43
C ALA A 68 -10.04 -1.33 1.57
N ARG A 69 -10.53 -1.16 2.80
CA ARG A 69 -11.92 -0.81 3.10
C ARG A 69 -12.01 -0.14 4.47
N LEU A 70 -12.76 0.95 4.54
CA LEU A 70 -13.06 1.62 5.81
C LEU A 70 -14.09 0.83 6.63
N PRO A 71 -13.98 0.84 7.97
CA PRO A 71 -14.97 0.21 8.83
C PRO A 71 -16.32 0.93 8.71
N GLY A 72 -17.40 0.17 8.54
CA GLY A 72 -18.75 0.72 8.42
C GLY A 72 -19.66 -0.16 7.57
N ARG A 73 -20.97 0.02 7.73
CA ARG A 73 -22.01 -0.64 6.91
C ARG A 73 -22.74 0.33 5.97
N MET A 74 -22.48 1.63 6.11
CA MET A 74 -23.09 2.63 5.26
C MET A 74 -22.41 2.66 3.88
N PRO A 75 -23.16 2.92 2.79
CA PRO A 75 -22.65 2.92 1.42
C PRO A 75 -21.86 4.21 1.13
N HIS A 76 -20.74 4.41 1.82
CA HIS A 76 -19.81 5.49 1.53
C HIS A 76 -18.64 4.99 0.66
N VAL A 77 -18.17 5.87 -0.20
CA VAL A 77 -16.94 5.69 -0.99
C VAL A 77 -15.95 6.76 -0.54
N TRP A 78 -14.68 6.39 -0.47
CA TRP A 78 -13.59 7.32 -0.21
C TRP A 78 -12.81 7.50 -1.50
N LEU A 79 -12.75 8.73 -2.03
CA LEU A 79 -12.03 9.03 -3.26
C LEU A 79 -10.58 9.36 -2.93
N THR A 80 -9.65 8.70 -3.60
CA THR A 80 -8.22 8.98 -3.53
C THR A 80 -7.69 9.20 -4.95
N ILE A 81 -6.82 10.19 -5.10
CA ILE A 81 -6.25 10.56 -6.40
C ILE A 81 -4.73 10.58 -6.26
N ASP A 82 -4.06 9.72 -7.03
CA ASP A 82 -2.62 9.54 -6.99
C ASP A 82 -1.94 10.38 -8.09
N ASP A 83 -0.64 10.55 -7.97
CA ASP A 83 0.25 11.15 -8.98
C ASP A 83 0.04 12.65 -9.31
N GLY A 84 -0.69 13.40 -8.49
CA GLY A 84 -0.79 14.87 -8.60
C GLY A 84 0.44 15.63 -8.05
N PRO A 85 0.52 16.96 -8.18
CA PRO A 85 -0.30 17.81 -9.05
C PRO A 85 0.08 17.63 -10.53
N SER A 86 -0.92 17.77 -11.41
CA SER A 86 -0.81 17.68 -12.87
C SER A 86 -1.64 18.78 -13.53
N ASP A 87 -1.56 18.89 -14.86
CA ASP A 87 -2.38 19.85 -15.62
C ASP A 87 -3.89 19.57 -15.50
N ASP A 88 -4.29 18.34 -15.15
CA ASP A 88 -5.69 17.96 -14.93
C ASP A 88 -6.21 18.32 -13.53
N THR A 89 -5.31 18.68 -12.60
CA THR A 89 -5.68 18.96 -11.20
C THR A 89 -6.77 20.04 -11.07
N PRO A 90 -6.72 21.19 -11.77
CA PRO A 90 -7.78 22.19 -11.68
C PRO A 90 -9.16 21.64 -12.07
N ALA A 91 -9.24 20.89 -13.17
CA ALA A 91 -10.49 20.31 -13.64
C ALA A 91 -11.05 19.26 -12.67
N ILE A 92 -10.17 18.47 -12.04
CA ILE A 92 -10.55 17.53 -10.98
C ILE A 92 -11.14 18.28 -9.78
N LEU A 93 -10.47 19.35 -9.33
CA LEU A 93 -10.96 20.14 -8.19
C LEU A 93 -12.31 20.81 -8.51
N ASP A 94 -12.49 21.30 -9.74
CA ASP A 94 -13.76 21.88 -10.20
C ASP A 94 -14.90 20.87 -10.19
N LEU A 95 -14.64 19.62 -10.59
CA LEU A 95 -15.61 18.55 -10.47
C LEU A 95 -15.93 18.22 -9.01
N LEU A 96 -14.92 18.14 -8.14
CA LEU A 96 -15.16 17.87 -6.71
C LEU A 96 -16.09 18.92 -6.10
N ASP A 97 -15.85 20.21 -6.36
CA ASP A 97 -16.72 21.28 -5.86
C ASP A 97 -18.13 21.25 -6.47
N ALA A 98 -18.25 20.94 -7.77
CA ALA A 98 -19.55 20.85 -8.43
C ALA A 98 -20.46 19.76 -7.83
N TYR A 99 -19.87 18.72 -7.25
CA TYR A 99 -20.58 17.62 -6.59
C TYR A 99 -20.56 17.70 -5.06
N ASP A 100 -20.07 18.80 -4.47
CA ASP A 100 -19.85 18.94 -3.02
C ASP A 100 -19.09 17.73 -2.42
N ALA A 101 -18.11 17.23 -3.18
CA ALA A 101 -17.31 16.07 -2.85
C ALA A 101 -15.91 16.46 -2.39
N LYS A 102 -15.23 15.54 -1.69
CA LYS A 102 -13.84 15.68 -1.23
C LYS A 102 -13.04 14.44 -1.60
N ALA A 103 -11.74 14.61 -1.75
CA ALA A 103 -10.81 13.52 -2.10
C ALA A 103 -9.49 13.66 -1.32
N THR A 104 -8.80 12.54 -1.12
CA THR A 104 -7.42 12.54 -0.60
C THR A 104 -6.45 12.48 -1.78
N PHE A 105 -5.56 13.48 -1.88
CA PHE A 105 -4.54 13.54 -2.93
C PHE A 105 -3.20 12.97 -2.43
N PHE A 106 -2.69 11.93 -3.08
CA PHE A 106 -1.33 11.41 -2.89
C PHE A 106 -0.41 12.00 -3.95
N VAL A 107 0.28 13.08 -3.58
CA VAL A 107 1.08 13.87 -4.51
C VAL A 107 2.51 13.36 -4.66
N VAL A 108 3.06 13.51 -5.87
CA VAL A 108 4.48 13.31 -6.17
C VAL A 108 5.24 14.55 -5.71
N GLY A 109 6.18 14.37 -4.77
CA GLY A 109 6.93 15.48 -4.16
C GLY A 109 7.56 16.44 -5.18
N ALA A 110 8.24 15.91 -6.20
CA ALA A 110 8.85 16.73 -7.25
C ALA A 110 7.84 17.58 -8.04
N ARG A 111 6.61 17.07 -8.28
CA ARG A 111 5.55 17.84 -8.96
C ARG A 111 4.95 18.89 -8.05
N ALA A 112 4.79 18.57 -6.76
CA ALA A 112 4.33 19.50 -5.75
C ALA A 112 5.28 20.70 -5.58
N GLU A 113 6.59 20.46 -5.62
CA GLU A 113 7.60 21.52 -5.59
C GLU A 113 7.56 22.44 -6.82
N GLN A 114 7.27 21.87 -7.99
CA GLN A 114 7.16 22.62 -9.25
C GLN A 114 5.85 23.41 -9.38
N ARG A 115 4.79 22.98 -8.70
CA ARG A 115 3.43 23.53 -8.80
C ARG A 115 2.81 23.79 -7.42
N PRO A 116 3.48 24.58 -6.56
CA PRO A 116 3.03 24.80 -5.18
C PRO A 116 1.67 25.51 -5.11
N GLU A 117 1.30 26.28 -6.13
CA GLU A 117 -0.02 26.90 -6.26
C GLU A 117 -1.14 25.87 -6.33
N LEU A 118 -0.95 24.76 -7.05
CA LEU A 118 -1.97 23.70 -7.13
C LEU A 118 -2.08 22.94 -5.81
N VAL A 119 -0.98 22.74 -5.09
CA VAL A 119 -1.02 22.15 -3.75
C VAL A 119 -1.79 23.03 -2.77
N ARG A 120 -1.54 24.35 -2.80
CA ARG A 120 -2.30 25.31 -1.98
C ARG A 120 -3.78 25.29 -2.34
N GLU A 121 -4.09 25.14 -3.64
CA GLU A 121 -5.47 25.08 -4.11
C GLU A 121 -6.19 23.81 -3.65
N MET A 122 -5.53 22.64 -3.70
CA MET A 122 -6.05 21.40 -3.11
C MET A 122 -6.40 21.62 -1.62
N VAL A 123 -5.46 22.16 -0.83
CA VAL A 123 -5.67 22.41 0.61
C VAL A 123 -6.79 23.44 0.85
N ARG A 124 -6.87 24.48 0.03
CA ARG A 124 -7.90 25.53 0.14
C ARG A 124 -9.30 24.99 -0.11
N ARG A 125 -9.44 24.03 -1.04
CA ARG A 125 -10.73 23.43 -1.42
C ARG A 125 -11.09 22.21 -0.58
N GLY A 126 -10.15 21.68 0.21
CA GLY A 126 -10.36 20.58 1.16
C GLY A 126 -10.37 19.20 0.52
#